data_AF-A0A2N5EK79-F1
#
_entry.id   AF-A0A2N5EK79-F1
#
_cell.length_a   1.000
_cell.length_b   1.000
_cell.length_c   1.000
_cell.angle_alpha   90.00
_cell.angle_beta   90.00
_cell.angle_gamma   90.00
#
_symmetry.space_group_name_H-M   'P 1'
#
loop_
_entity.id
_entity.type
_entity.pdbx_description
1 polymer ?
#
loop_
_entity_poly.entity_id
_entity_poly.type
_entity_poly.pdbx_seq_one_letter_code
_entity_poly.pdbx_strand_id
1 'polypeptide(L)'
;MRIFKEEEKEMTWLTRTEIDQLLAACMTYGNPDLTRIVKICLTTGARWREAENLTRSQLSPHKLTFIKTKGKKNRTVPIPRCLYQELEPLSGRLFRPCYQAFSQVLALTSLTLADGQKTHVLRHTFASHFMMNGGNILVLQRILGHANIRETMRYAHFAPDHLEEAITLNPLADLNDHILPTPLIPADIS
;
A
#
# COMPACT_ATOMS: atom_id res chain seq x y z
N MET A 1 -30.06 -18.56 1.19
CA MET A 1 -28.65 -18.19 0.96
C MET A 1 -28.63 -16.89 0.16
N ARG A 2 -28.45 -15.74 0.79
CA ARG A 2 -28.43 -14.44 0.08
C ARG A 2 -27.03 -14.24 -0.50
N ILE A 3 -26.92 -14.38 -1.81
CA ILE A 3 -25.74 -13.98 -2.57
C ILE A 3 -25.78 -12.45 -2.62
N PHE A 4 -24.97 -11.79 -1.78
CA PHE A 4 -24.72 -10.36 -1.92
C PHE A 4 -23.81 -10.19 -3.14
N LYS A 5 -24.43 -9.96 -4.30
CA LYS A 5 -23.76 -9.40 -5.47
C LYS A 5 -23.68 -7.89 -5.23
N GLU A 6 -22.75 -7.48 -4.37
CA GLU A 6 -22.34 -6.08 -4.34
C GLU A 6 -21.59 -5.83 -5.64
N GLU A 7 -22.09 -4.93 -6.48
CA GLU A 7 -21.36 -4.43 -7.63
C GLU A 7 -20.02 -3.88 -7.13
N GLU A 8 -18.93 -4.59 -7.41
CA GLU A 8 -17.58 -4.14 -7.10
C GLU A 8 -17.33 -2.87 -7.89
N LYS A 9 -17.50 -1.72 -7.22
CA LYS A 9 -17.08 -0.44 -7.77
C LYS A 9 -15.60 -0.55 -8.09
N GLU A 10 -15.26 -0.51 -9.39
CA GLU A 10 -13.88 -0.63 -9.86
C GLU A 10 -12.98 0.30 -9.05
N MET A 11 -12.01 -0.32 -8.38
CA MET A 11 -11.08 0.38 -7.51
C MET A 11 -9.97 0.98 -8.37
N THR A 12 -9.86 2.30 -8.41
CA THR A 12 -8.77 2.96 -9.13
C THR A 12 -7.50 2.98 -8.27
N TRP A 13 -6.37 2.56 -8.85
CA TRP A 13 -5.02 2.73 -8.31
C TRP A 13 -4.14 3.38 -9.38
N LEU A 14 -3.00 3.94 -8.98
CA LEU A 14 -2.07 4.58 -9.90
C LEU A 14 -0.99 3.59 -10.37
N THR A 15 -0.65 3.63 -11.65
CA THR A 15 0.52 2.97 -12.24
C THR A 15 1.83 3.66 -11.82
N ARG A 16 2.99 3.05 -12.12
CA ARG A 16 4.30 3.67 -11.81
C ARG A 16 4.47 5.02 -12.49
N THR A 17 4.14 5.12 -13.78
CA THR A 17 4.19 6.37 -14.55
C THR A 17 3.29 7.45 -13.94
N GLU A 18 2.10 7.09 -13.49
CA GLU A 18 1.16 8.02 -12.85
C GLU A 18 1.63 8.47 -11.46
N ILE A 19 2.29 7.59 -10.71
CA ILE A 19 2.94 7.95 -9.45
C ILE A 19 4.05 8.99 -9.70
N ASP A 20 4.88 8.76 -10.71
CA ASP A 20 5.98 9.68 -11.06
C ASP A 20 5.43 11.05 -11.50
N GLN A 21 4.38 11.06 -12.34
CA GLN A 21 3.69 12.29 -12.72
C GLN A 21 3.09 13.02 -11.52
N LEU A 22 2.44 12.31 -10.59
CA LEU A 22 1.88 12.90 -9.38
C LEU A 22 2.97 13.53 -8.51
N LEU A 23 4.07 12.81 -8.27
CA LEU A 23 5.17 13.31 -7.46
C LEU A 23 5.84 14.53 -8.12
N ALA A 24 6.03 14.51 -9.44
CA ALA A 24 6.51 15.67 -10.20
C ALA A 24 5.57 16.87 -10.05
N ALA A 25 4.26 16.68 -10.19
CA ALA A 25 3.28 17.74 -10.02
C ALA A 25 3.26 18.30 -8.58
N CYS A 26 3.40 17.45 -7.55
CA CYS A 26 3.56 17.88 -6.17
C CYS A 26 4.81 18.75 -5.96
N MET A 27 5.94 18.37 -6.58
CA MET A 27 7.18 19.15 -6.51
C MET A 27 7.03 20.51 -7.19
N THR A 28 6.43 20.55 -8.38
CA THR A 28 6.16 21.80 -9.13
C THR A 28 5.19 22.72 -8.40
N TYR A 29 4.15 22.17 -7.76
CA TYR A 29 3.19 22.95 -6.96
C TYR A 29 3.85 23.58 -5.72
N GLY A 30 4.95 23.02 -5.23
CA GLY A 30 5.81 23.65 -4.23
C GLY A 30 5.27 23.66 -2.80
N ASN A 31 4.32 22.75 -2.46
CA ASN A 31 3.85 22.58 -1.09
C ASN A 31 4.53 21.36 -0.43
N PRO A 32 5.47 21.55 0.53
CA PRO A 32 6.22 20.45 1.13
C PRO A 32 5.35 19.49 1.96
N ASP A 33 4.31 19.99 2.63
CA ASP A 33 3.41 19.17 3.44
C ASP A 33 2.62 18.22 2.55
N LEU A 34 2.11 18.72 1.42
CA LEU A 34 1.43 17.93 0.39
C LEU A 34 2.32 16.79 -0.10
N THR A 35 3.55 17.11 -0.54
CA THR A 35 4.49 16.11 -1.06
C THR A 35 4.82 15.05 -0.02
N ARG A 36 5.05 15.44 1.25
CA ARG A 36 5.32 14.50 2.34
C ARG A 36 4.12 13.61 2.65
N ILE A 37 2.91 14.16 2.68
CA ILE A 37 1.67 13.37 2.89
C ILE A 37 1.48 12.36 1.77
N VAL A 38 1.70 12.75 0.50
CA VAL A 38 1.61 11.83 -0.64
C VAL A 38 2.63 10.69 -0.50
N LYS A 39 3.89 11.01 -0.20
CA LYS A 39 4.94 10.01 0.07
C LYS A 39 4.53 9.06 1.20
N ILE A 40 4.01 9.57 2.31
CA ILE A 40 3.55 8.74 3.44
C ILE A 40 2.45 7.79 3.01
N CYS A 41 1.42 8.28 2.30
CA CYS A 41 0.31 7.45 1.84
C CYS A 41 0.79 6.34 0.89
N LEU A 42 1.65 6.68 -0.09
CA LEU A 42 2.22 5.72 -1.04
C LEU A 42 3.19 4.72 -0.39
N THR A 43 3.79 5.06 0.76
CA THR A 43 4.72 4.18 1.49
C THR A 43 4.02 3.28 2.50
N THR A 44 2.87 3.69 3.05
CA THR A 44 2.27 3.04 4.22
C THR A 44 0.82 2.60 4.05
N GLY A 45 0.17 2.98 2.95
CA GLY A 45 -1.27 2.75 2.77
C GLY A 45 -2.15 3.54 3.75
N ALA A 46 -1.63 4.61 4.35
CA ALA A 46 -2.40 5.50 5.19
C ALA A 46 -3.57 6.13 4.42
N ARG A 47 -4.70 6.32 5.09
CA ARG A 47 -5.75 7.21 4.57
C ARG A 47 -5.24 8.65 4.60
N TRP A 48 -5.70 9.49 3.67
CA TRP A 48 -5.28 10.90 3.62
C TRP A 48 -5.34 11.58 4.99
N ARG A 49 -6.51 11.53 5.65
CA ARG A 49 -6.71 12.17 6.96
C ARG A 49 -5.83 11.59 8.07
N GLU A 50 -5.46 10.31 7.99
CA GLU A 50 -4.55 9.71 8.98
C GLU A 50 -3.15 10.29 8.83
N ALA A 51 -2.68 10.46 7.58
CA ALA A 51 -1.38 11.06 7.28
C ALA A 51 -1.35 12.57 7.57
N GLU A 52 -2.36 13.33 7.13
CA GLU A 52 -2.46 14.79 7.32
C GLU A 52 -2.57 15.22 8.80
N ASN A 53 -3.06 14.32 9.67
CA ASN A 53 -3.18 14.57 11.11
C ASN A 53 -2.07 13.92 11.94
N LEU A 54 -1.00 13.43 11.29
CA LEU A 54 0.15 12.90 12.03
C LEU A 54 0.76 13.96 12.95
N THR A 55 1.18 13.50 14.12
CA THR A 55 1.91 14.30 15.11
C THR A 55 3.28 13.70 15.38
N ARG A 56 4.18 14.48 15.95
CA ARG A 56 5.56 14.04 16.24
C ARG A 56 5.65 12.84 17.17
N SER A 57 4.69 12.67 18.09
CA SER A 57 4.63 11.49 18.99
C SER A 57 4.32 10.19 18.26
N GLN A 58 3.78 10.27 17.04
CA GLN A 58 3.49 9.11 16.19
C GLN A 58 4.67 8.71 15.29
N LEU A 59 5.75 9.49 15.31
CA LEU A 59 6.99 9.20 14.59
C LEU A 59 8.01 8.60 15.56
N SER A 60 8.40 7.35 15.30
CA SER A 60 9.54 6.68 15.94
C SER A 60 10.62 6.42 14.88
N PRO A 61 11.87 6.09 15.27
CA PRO A 61 12.92 5.75 14.30
C PRO A 61 12.42 4.75 13.26
N HIS A 62 12.36 5.21 12.00
CA HIS A 62 11.93 4.44 10.82
C HIS A 62 10.53 3.83 10.91
N LYS A 63 9.62 4.37 11.72
CA LYS A 63 8.25 3.85 11.88
C LYS A 63 7.23 4.97 12.10
N LEU A 64 6.04 4.81 11.51
CA LEU A 64 4.88 5.66 11.77
C LEU A 64 3.78 4.88 12.47
N THR A 65 3.19 5.46 13.51
CA THR A 65 2.08 4.85 14.25
C THR A 65 0.77 5.60 13.98
N PHE A 66 -0.20 4.94 13.38
CA PHE A 66 -1.52 5.50 13.09
C PHE A 66 -2.51 5.11 14.19
N ILE A 67 -3.11 6.12 14.83
CA ILE A 67 -4.02 5.96 15.98
C ILE A 67 -5.46 6.34 15.63
N LYS A 68 -6.43 5.85 16.40
CA LYS A 68 -7.86 6.27 16.37
C LYS A 68 -8.52 6.20 14.99
N THR A 69 -8.25 5.15 14.23
CA THR A 69 -9.03 4.84 13.03
C THR A 69 -10.44 4.38 13.43
N LYS A 70 -11.41 4.41 12.50
CA LYS A 70 -12.85 4.12 12.72
C LYS A 70 -13.17 2.71 13.28
N GLY A 71 -12.17 1.93 13.72
CA GLY A 71 -12.28 0.61 14.35
C GLY A 71 -11.32 0.38 15.54
N LYS A 72 -10.78 1.44 16.18
CA LYS A 72 -9.97 1.40 17.43
C LYS A 72 -8.63 0.64 17.39
N LYS A 73 -8.18 0.08 16.26
CA LYS A 73 -6.86 -0.58 16.19
C LYS A 73 -5.77 0.41 15.80
N ASN A 74 -4.84 0.65 16.71
CA ASN A 74 -3.57 1.31 16.40
C ASN A 74 -2.73 0.37 15.53
N ARG A 75 -1.96 0.93 14.60
CA ARG A 75 -1.02 0.16 13.79
C ARG A 75 0.26 0.94 13.56
N THR A 76 1.37 0.24 13.52
CA THR A 76 2.69 0.82 13.26
C THR A 76 3.23 0.23 11.97
N VAL A 77 3.63 1.11 11.04
CA VAL A 77 4.13 0.73 9.73
C VAL A 77 5.59 1.20 9.60
N PRO A 78 6.53 0.32 9.24
CA PRO A 78 7.89 0.72 8.92
C PRO A 78 7.93 1.70 7.74
N ILE A 79 8.88 2.64 7.78
CA ILE A 79 9.12 3.59 6.68
C ILE A 79 10.61 3.62 6.32
N PRO A 80 10.96 3.94 5.06
CA PRO A 80 12.35 4.12 4.65
C PRO A 80 13.07 5.20 5.46
N ARG A 81 14.39 5.05 5.58
CA ARG A 81 15.27 6.02 6.28
C ARG A 81 15.14 7.43 5.71
N CYS A 82 15.11 7.58 4.39
CA CYS A 82 14.97 8.88 3.74
C CYS A 82 13.67 9.60 4.15
N LEU A 83 12.53 8.88 4.17
CA LEU A 83 11.27 9.45 4.61
C LEU A 83 11.30 9.82 6.09
N TYR A 84 11.94 9.00 6.95
CA TYR A 84 12.12 9.36 8.36
C TYR A 84 12.92 10.66 8.51
N GLN A 85 14.04 10.81 7.79
CA GLN A 85 14.90 12.00 7.84
C GLN A 85 14.17 13.27 7.37
N GLU A 86 13.24 13.15 6.41
CA GLU A 86 12.40 14.28 5.98
C GLU A 86 11.41 14.74 7.07
N LEU A 87 11.01 13.83 7.97
CA LEU A 87 9.97 14.06 8.98
C LEU A 87 10.52 14.34 10.38
N GLU A 88 11.70 13.82 10.70
CA GLU A 88 12.35 13.93 12.02
C GLU A 88 12.50 15.38 12.53
N PRO A 89 12.85 16.37 11.70
CA PRO A 89 13.00 17.76 12.15
C PRO A 89 11.68 18.45 12.50
N LEU A 90 10.54 17.89 12.10
CA LEU A 90 9.23 18.48 12.33
C LEU A 90 8.79 18.26 13.79
N SER A 91 7.99 19.17 14.33
CA SER A 91 7.52 19.12 15.72
C SER A 91 6.02 19.35 15.83
N GLY A 92 5.42 18.96 16.97
CA GLY A 92 3.99 19.10 17.19
C GLY A 92 3.15 18.34 16.16
N ARG A 93 2.30 19.06 15.42
CA ARG A 93 1.57 18.53 14.26
C ARG A 93 2.48 18.60 13.03
N LEU A 94 2.65 17.48 12.33
CA LEU A 94 3.64 17.39 11.24
C LEU A 94 3.25 18.22 10.02
N PHE A 95 1.95 18.37 9.74
CA PHE A 95 1.46 19.00 8.52
C PHE A 95 0.28 19.93 8.78
N ARG A 96 0.18 20.97 7.96
CA ARG A 96 -1.04 21.78 7.84
C ARG A 96 -2.06 21.06 6.94
N PRO A 97 -3.38 21.24 7.16
CA PRO A 97 -4.38 20.71 6.25
C PRO A 97 -4.15 21.18 4.82
N CYS A 98 -4.03 20.26 3.87
CA CYS A 98 -3.73 20.56 2.47
C CYS A 98 -4.51 19.69 1.48
N TYR A 99 -5.60 19.05 1.91
CA TYR A 99 -6.46 18.25 1.03
C TYR A 99 -6.97 19.00 -0.22
N GLN A 100 -7.28 20.29 -0.08
CA GLN A 100 -7.68 21.12 -1.23
C GLN A 100 -6.53 21.29 -2.23
N ALA A 101 -5.30 21.49 -1.76
CA ALA A 101 -4.11 21.55 -2.61
C ALA A 101 -3.88 20.23 -3.36
N PHE A 102 -4.12 19.09 -2.71
CA PHE A 102 -4.07 17.79 -3.40
C PHE A 102 -5.06 17.69 -4.55
N SER A 103 -6.28 18.20 -4.37
CA SER A 103 -7.28 18.23 -5.44
C SER A 103 -6.86 19.12 -6.61
N GLN A 104 -6.18 20.24 -6.34
CA GLN A 104 -5.62 21.11 -7.36
C GLN A 104 -4.46 20.43 -8.11
N VAL A 105 -3.54 19.78 -7.39
CA VAL A 105 -2.43 19.05 -8.02
C VAL A 105 -2.93 17.93 -8.92
N LEU A 106 -3.95 17.18 -8.51
CA LEU A 106 -4.56 16.17 -9.38
C LEU A 106 -5.11 16.77 -10.68
N ALA A 107 -5.67 17.98 -10.64
CA ALA A 107 -6.16 18.68 -11.84
C ALA A 107 -5.03 19.16 -12.77
N LEU A 108 -3.78 19.19 -12.30
CA LEU A 108 -2.59 19.49 -13.12
C LEU A 108 -1.99 18.24 -13.78
N THR A 109 -2.52 17.06 -13.47
CA THR A 109 -2.05 15.78 -14.02
C THR A 109 -3.06 15.23 -15.02
N SER A 110 -2.66 14.27 -15.85
CA SER A 110 -3.58 13.52 -16.72
C SER A 110 -4.41 12.46 -15.97
N LEU A 111 -4.38 12.46 -14.63
CA LEU A 111 -5.03 11.44 -13.81
C LEU A 111 -6.55 11.65 -13.77
N THR A 112 -7.30 10.66 -14.24
CA THR A 112 -8.76 10.62 -14.15
C THR A 112 -9.19 9.79 -12.95
N LEU A 113 -9.64 10.46 -11.89
CA LEU A 113 -10.13 9.81 -10.68
C LEU A 113 -11.63 10.03 -10.52
N ALA A 114 -12.38 8.94 -10.33
CA ALA A 114 -13.80 9.01 -10.03
C ALA A 114 -14.09 9.79 -8.74
N ASP A 115 -15.25 10.46 -8.69
CA ASP A 115 -15.64 11.25 -7.53
C ASP A 115 -15.64 10.43 -6.24
N GLY A 116 -15.06 11.01 -5.19
CA GLY A 116 -14.89 10.38 -3.88
C GLY A 116 -13.67 9.46 -3.72
N GLN A 117 -12.98 9.07 -4.81
CA GLN A 117 -11.82 8.16 -4.73
C GLN A 117 -10.51 8.86 -4.33
N LYS A 118 -10.43 10.19 -4.48
CA LYS A 118 -9.21 10.98 -4.18
C LYS A 118 -8.64 10.72 -2.78
N THR A 119 -9.51 10.50 -1.79
CA THR A 119 -9.08 10.23 -0.40
C THR A 119 -8.43 8.86 -0.18
N HIS A 120 -8.67 7.90 -1.08
CA HIS A 120 -8.26 6.50 -0.95
C HIS A 120 -7.36 6.02 -2.09
N VAL A 121 -7.25 6.76 -3.20
CA VAL A 121 -6.45 6.36 -4.37
C VAL A 121 -5.02 6.00 -3.97
N LEU A 122 -4.35 6.81 -3.14
CA LEU A 122 -2.96 6.53 -2.72
C LEU A 122 -2.85 5.27 -1.86
N ARG A 123 -3.86 4.98 -1.05
CA ARG A 123 -3.94 3.74 -0.25
C ARG A 123 -4.17 2.53 -1.16
N HIS A 124 -5.05 2.65 -2.17
CA HIS A 124 -5.27 1.62 -3.16
C HIS A 124 -4.00 1.39 -3.98
N THR A 125 -3.30 2.44 -4.40
CA THR A 125 -1.98 2.36 -5.04
C THR A 125 -0.99 1.59 -4.19
N PHE A 126 -0.80 1.95 -2.92
CA PHE A 126 0.10 1.19 -2.04
C PHE A 126 -0.28 -0.29 -1.99
N ALA A 127 -1.57 -0.60 -1.77
CA ALA A 127 -2.05 -1.96 -1.60
C ALA A 127 -1.94 -2.81 -2.87
N SER A 128 -2.30 -2.25 -4.03
CA SER A 128 -2.17 -2.91 -5.33
C SER A 128 -0.71 -3.21 -5.64
N HIS A 129 0.16 -2.21 -5.55
CA HIS A 129 1.61 -2.42 -5.79
C HIS A 129 2.24 -3.37 -4.77
N PHE A 130 1.81 -3.34 -3.51
CA PHE A 130 2.29 -4.28 -2.50
C PHE A 130 1.98 -5.72 -2.90
N MET A 131 0.76 -6.00 -3.36
CA MET A 131 0.39 -7.34 -3.83
C MET A 131 1.06 -7.71 -5.15
N MET A 132 1.15 -6.78 -6.12
CA MET A 132 1.87 -6.99 -7.39
C MET A 132 3.33 -7.36 -7.19
N ASN A 133 3.96 -6.86 -6.13
CA ASN A 133 5.35 -7.18 -5.78
C ASN A 133 5.48 -8.45 -4.91
N GLY A 134 4.49 -9.33 -4.88
CA GLY A 134 4.53 -10.59 -4.11
C GLY A 134 4.29 -10.43 -2.61
N GLY A 135 3.69 -9.32 -2.18
CA GLY A 135 3.43 -9.06 -0.78
C GLY A 135 2.44 -10.05 -0.15
N ASN A 136 2.66 -10.42 1.11
CA ASN A 136 1.75 -11.31 1.84
C ASN A 136 0.45 -10.60 2.22
N ILE A 137 -0.71 -11.15 1.82
CA ILE A 137 -2.03 -10.55 2.03
C ILE A 137 -2.39 -10.31 3.51
N LEU A 138 -1.92 -11.17 4.42
CA LEU A 138 -2.13 -11.03 5.87
C LEU A 138 -1.27 -9.91 6.45
N VAL A 139 -0.07 -9.71 5.90
CA VAL A 139 0.77 -8.55 6.23
C VAL A 139 0.10 -7.27 5.74
N LEU A 140 -0.42 -7.26 4.50
CA LEU A 140 -1.15 -6.11 3.96
C LEU A 140 -2.37 -5.76 4.82
N GLN A 141 -3.14 -6.76 5.28
CA GLN A 141 -4.28 -6.54 6.18
C GLN A 141 -3.86 -5.79 7.45
N ARG A 142 -2.73 -6.19 8.06
CA ARG A 142 -2.18 -5.54 9.26
C ARG A 142 -1.68 -4.11 8.96
N ILE A 143 -0.97 -3.91 7.84
CA ILE A 143 -0.48 -2.60 7.41
C ILE A 143 -1.65 -1.63 7.15
N LEU A 144 -2.72 -2.09 6.52
CA LEU A 144 -3.91 -1.29 6.22
C LEU A 144 -4.82 -1.10 7.45
N GLY A 145 -4.66 -1.94 8.47
CA GLY A 145 -5.49 -1.94 9.68
C GLY A 145 -6.92 -2.41 9.42
N HIS A 146 -7.13 -3.32 8.46
CA HIS A 146 -8.44 -3.89 8.17
C HIS A 146 -8.86 -4.85 9.28
N ALA A 147 -10.09 -4.70 9.78
CA ALA A 147 -10.61 -5.56 10.83
C ALA A 147 -11.00 -6.93 10.25
N ASN A 148 -11.56 -6.94 9.04
CA ASN A 148 -11.94 -8.14 8.32
C ASN A 148 -11.02 -8.35 7.11
N ILE A 149 -10.52 -9.57 6.93
CA ILE A 149 -9.68 -9.93 5.78
C ILE A 149 -10.40 -9.70 4.45
N ARG A 150 -11.74 -9.80 4.41
CA ARG A 150 -12.54 -9.52 3.20
C ARG A 150 -12.29 -8.12 2.63
N GLU A 151 -12.02 -7.12 3.47
CA GLU A 151 -11.66 -5.77 3.01
C GLU A 151 -10.33 -5.75 2.24
N THR A 152 -9.39 -6.64 2.59
CA THR A 152 -8.09 -6.78 1.92
C THR A 152 -8.16 -7.72 0.73
N MET A 153 -9.07 -8.69 0.72
CA MET A 153 -9.19 -9.67 -0.38
C MET A 153 -9.44 -9.02 -1.75
N ARG A 154 -9.97 -7.80 -1.78
CA ARG A 154 -10.10 -7.01 -3.02
C ARG A 154 -8.78 -6.74 -3.75
N TYR A 155 -7.63 -6.89 -3.10
CA TYR A 155 -6.31 -6.76 -3.73
C TYR A 155 -5.68 -8.11 -4.10
N ALA A 156 -6.32 -9.24 -3.76
CA ALA A 156 -5.70 -10.56 -3.92
C ALA A 156 -5.41 -10.91 -5.38
N HIS A 157 -6.24 -10.43 -6.32
CA HIS A 157 -6.06 -10.65 -7.76
C HIS A 157 -4.82 -9.95 -8.34
N PHE A 158 -4.15 -9.09 -7.58
CA PHE A 158 -2.87 -8.50 -7.96
C PHE A 158 -1.67 -9.35 -7.57
N ALA A 159 -1.84 -10.37 -6.71
CA ALA A 159 -0.75 -11.26 -6.37
C ALA A 159 -0.27 -12.01 -7.63
N PRO A 160 1.04 -12.25 -7.79
CA PRO A 160 1.51 -13.12 -8.85
C PRO A 160 0.96 -14.54 -8.64
N ASP A 161 0.75 -15.27 -9.74
CA ASP A 161 0.39 -16.69 -9.64
C ASP A 161 1.62 -17.49 -9.22
N HIS A 162 1.51 -18.14 -8.06
CA HIS A 162 2.60 -18.88 -7.41
C HIS A 162 2.27 -20.37 -7.24
N LEU A 163 1.39 -20.94 -8.07
CA LEU A 163 0.94 -22.34 -7.92
C LEU A 163 2.11 -23.33 -7.96
N GLU A 164 3.16 -23.03 -8.72
CA GLU A 164 4.37 -23.86 -8.81
C GLU A 164 5.20 -23.88 -7.51
N GLU A 165 5.05 -22.89 -6.64
CA GLU A 165 5.71 -22.87 -5.33
C GLU A 165 5.25 -24.03 -4.43
N ALA A 166 4.10 -24.65 -4.71
CA ALA A 166 3.67 -25.86 -4.01
C ALA A 166 4.70 -27.00 -4.13
N ILE A 167 5.49 -27.05 -5.21
CA ILE A 167 6.55 -28.04 -5.41
C ILE A 167 7.72 -27.79 -4.45
N THR A 168 8.02 -26.53 -4.12
CA THR A 168 9.17 -26.17 -3.29
C THR A 168 8.81 -25.92 -1.82
N LEU A 169 7.55 -25.63 -1.51
CA LEU A 169 7.07 -25.28 -0.15
C LEU A 169 6.28 -26.41 0.54
N ASN A 170 6.13 -27.58 -0.10
CA ASN A 170 5.50 -28.73 0.55
C ASN A 170 6.46 -29.36 1.58
N PRO A 171 5.92 -30.07 2.59
CA PRO A 171 6.73 -30.63 3.67
C PRO A 171 7.74 -31.71 3.25
N LEU A 172 7.67 -32.22 2.01
CA LEU A 172 8.63 -33.20 1.49
C LEU A 172 9.81 -32.55 0.76
N ALA A 173 9.72 -31.27 0.38
CA ALA A 173 10.75 -30.58 -0.38
C ALA A 173 12.10 -30.51 0.38
N ASP A 174 12.06 -30.39 1.71
CA ASP A 174 13.25 -30.34 2.57
C ASP A 174 13.73 -31.73 3.04
N LEU A 175 13.00 -32.81 2.72
CA LEU A 175 13.33 -34.18 3.13
C LEU A 175 14.17 -34.93 2.07
N ASN A 176 14.74 -34.19 1.12
CA ASN A 176 15.20 -34.70 -0.17
C ASN A 176 16.55 -35.44 -0.19
N ASP A 177 17.06 -35.89 0.96
CA ASP A 177 18.23 -36.79 0.96
C ASP A 177 17.84 -38.29 1.03
N HIS A 178 16.62 -38.67 1.42
CA HIS A 178 16.33 -40.09 1.71
C HIS A 178 14.97 -40.67 1.28
N ILE A 179 13.99 -39.91 0.76
CA ILE A 179 12.60 -40.42 0.60
C ILE A 179 12.03 -40.30 -0.82
N LEU A 180 12.49 -39.37 -1.66
CA LEU A 180 11.99 -39.21 -3.03
C LEU A 180 13.12 -39.37 -4.06
N PRO A 181 12.98 -40.21 -5.10
CA PRO A 181 13.93 -40.19 -6.21
C PRO A 181 13.89 -38.80 -6.85
N THR A 182 15.08 -38.24 -7.10
CA THR A 182 15.28 -36.95 -7.77
C THR A 182 14.34 -36.84 -8.97
N PRO A 183 13.55 -35.76 -9.10
CA PRO A 183 12.65 -35.64 -10.23
C PRO A 183 13.47 -35.64 -11.52
N LEU A 184 13.17 -36.59 -12.40
CA LEU A 184 13.57 -36.50 -13.80
C LEU A 184 12.86 -35.27 -14.36
N ILE A 185 13.60 -34.17 -14.52
CA ILE A 185 13.20 -33.08 -15.39
C ILE A 185 12.92 -33.72 -16.76
N PRO A 186 11.70 -33.60 -17.33
CA PRO A 186 11.52 -33.98 -18.72
C PRO A 186 12.38 -33.02 -19.55
N ALA A 187 13.40 -33.57 -20.21
CA ALA A 187 14.04 -32.88 -21.31
C ALA A 187 12.96 -32.63 -22.38
N ASP A 188 12.89 -31.39 -22.86
CA ASP A 188 12.16 -30.95 -24.04
C ASP A 188 10.65 -31.15 -24.07
N ILE A 189 9.93 -30.01 -24.04
CA ILE A 189 8.87 -29.78 -25.02
C ILE A 189 9.14 -28.42 -25.64
N SER A 190 9.58 -28.47 -26.90
CA SER A 190 9.71 -27.41 -27.90
C SER A 190 8.47 -26.52 -28.03
#